data_AF-A0A1F8YFI2-F1
#
_entry.id   AF-A0A1F8YFI2-F1
#
_cell.length_a   1.000
_cell.length_b   1.000
_cell.length_c   1.000
_cell.angle_alpha   90.00
_cell.angle_beta   90.00
_cell.angle_gamma   90.00
#
_symmetry.space_group_name_H-M   'P 1'
#
loop_
_entity.id
_entity.type
_entity.pdbx_description
1 polymer ?
#
loop_
_entity_poly.entity_id
_entity_poly.type
_entity_poly.pdbx_seq_one_letter_code
_entity_poly.pdbx_strand_id
1 'polypeptide(L)'
;MKKQGSKSLIIEHFKKHIGEWVHNQKFREITGANDVPRTIRTLRQEGWQIETRGDGYHRLLGKEKLPPKGIRKPISRKDRYLVFHNDHSRCRICGLGVTDGKKLTIDHIIPVEWGSLSEMSNYQTLCEECNAGKQAWVKSNPPEIMKQILSLSTVESRIEALFDAFPNQDIPSSTIQLISKGSLDWQRALRRIRQKTGKKILPVSRALGKSIYQYFKA
;
A
#
# COMPACT_ATOMS: atom_id res chain seq x y z
N MET A 1 29.06 -1.12 28.90
CA MET A 1 27.68 -0.56 28.89
C MET A 1 27.27 -0.30 27.44
N LYS A 2 26.19 -0.93 26.93
CA LYS A 2 25.74 -0.71 25.54
C LYS A 2 25.15 0.69 25.41
N LYS A 3 25.72 1.56 24.56
CA LYS A 3 25.14 2.87 24.23
C LYS A 3 23.70 2.66 23.75
N GLN A 4 22.75 3.35 24.39
CA GLN A 4 21.34 3.32 24.01
C GLN A 4 21.20 3.89 22.59
N GLY A 5 20.55 3.17 21.69
CA GLY A 5 20.41 3.62 20.29
C GLY A 5 19.56 4.88 20.18
N SER A 6 19.86 5.76 19.22
CA SER A 6 19.21 7.07 19.01
C SER A 6 17.67 7.00 19.02
N LYS A 7 17.11 5.90 18.49
CA LYS A 7 15.68 5.61 18.48
C LYS A 7 15.08 5.47 19.87
N SER A 8 15.75 4.77 20.78
CA SER A 8 15.29 4.55 22.16
C SER A 8 15.28 5.86 22.95
N LEU A 9 16.27 6.72 22.72
CA LEU A 9 16.37 8.03 23.36
C LEU A 9 15.26 8.98 22.89
N ILE A 10 14.99 9.02 21.58
CA ILE A 10 13.90 9.83 21.00
C ILE A 10 12.55 9.39 21.57
N ILE A 11 12.29 8.08 21.64
CA ILE A 11 11.00 7.62 22.14
C ILE A 11 10.83 7.81 23.64
N GLU A 12 11.90 7.69 24.43
CA GLU A 12 11.85 7.99 25.86
C GLU A 12 11.52 9.46 26.10
N HIS A 13 12.13 10.37 25.32
CA HIS A 13 11.80 11.78 25.38
C HIS A 13 10.33 12.05 25.01
N PHE A 14 9.85 11.48 23.90
CA PHE A 14 8.44 11.61 23.52
C PHE A 14 7.46 11.06 24.57
N LYS A 15 7.81 9.97 25.27
CA LYS A 15 6.98 9.41 26.33
C LYS A 15 6.87 10.31 27.56
N LYS A 16 7.87 11.15 27.81
CA LYS A 16 7.86 12.17 28.87
C LYS A 16 7.06 13.41 28.45
N HIS A 17 7.02 13.70 27.15
CA HIS A 17 6.42 14.91 26.55
C HIS A 17 5.31 14.55 25.53
N ILE A 18 4.27 13.85 26.00
CA ILE A 18 3.19 13.38 25.12
C ILE A 18 2.28 14.55 24.76
N GLY A 19 1.92 14.65 23.48
CA GLY A 19 1.10 15.74 22.93
C GLY A 19 1.88 17.02 22.60
N GLU A 20 3.11 17.15 23.09
CA GLU A 20 3.96 18.32 22.88
C GLU A 20 4.72 18.27 21.55
N TRP A 21 4.84 19.42 20.89
CA TRP A 21 5.62 19.57 19.67
C TRP A 21 7.10 19.75 20.00
N VAL A 22 7.94 18.81 19.55
CA VAL A 22 9.38 18.81 19.75
C VAL A 22 10.09 18.95 18.40
N HIS A 23 10.98 19.93 18.29
CA HIS A 23 11.74 20.20 17.07
C HIS A 23 12.92 19.21 16.88
N ASN A 24 13.27 18.94 15.62
CA ASN A 24 14.42 18.10 15.25
C ASN A 24 15.73 18.44 15.96
N GLN A 25 15.99 19.73 16.20
CA GLN A 25 17.19 20.18 16.90
C GLN A 25 17.31 19.56 18.29
N LYS A 26 16.19 19.46 19.03
CA LYS A 26 16.16 18.87 20.36
C LYS A 26 16.52 17.39 20.34
N PHE A 27 16.05 16.66 19.33
CA PHE A 27 16.41 15.25 19.15
C PHE A 27 17.88 15.07 18.77
N ARG A 28 18.47 16.00 18.01
CA ARG A 28 19.91 15.98 17.70
C ARG A 28 20.75 16.16 18.97
N GLU A 29 20.37 17.10 19.84
CA GLU A 29 21.02 17.32 21.14
C GLU A 29 21.00 16.05 22.01
N ILE A 30 19.85 15.36 22.06
CA ILE A 30 19.66 14.16 22.89
C ILE A 30 20.41 12.95 22.31
N THR A 31 20.39 12.77 20.99
CA THR A 31 20.89 11.54 20.35
C THR A 31 22.32 11.64 19.82
N GLY A 32 22.84 12.85 19.64
CA GLY A 32 24.07 13.11 18.89
C GLY A 32 24.02 12.69 17.42
N ALA A 33 22.84 12.34 16.89
CA ALA A 33 22.67 11.83 15.53
C ALA A 33 22.03 12.88 14.61
N ASN A 34 22.57 13.02 13.40
CA ASN A 34 22.07 14.01 12.43
C ASN A 34 20.79 13.56 11.70
N ASP A 35 20.53 12.25 11.63
CA ASP A 35 19.41 11.67 10.86
C ASP A 35 18.14 11.44 11.71
N VAL A 36 17.66 12.52 12.32
CA VAL A 36 16.40 12.53 13.07
C VAL A 36 15.19 12.22 12.17
N PRO A 37 15.04 12.83 10.96
CA PRO A 37 13.87 12.56 10.11
C PRO A 37 13.71 11.08 9.74
N ARG A 38 14.80 10.37 9.46
CA ARG A 38 14.75 8.92 9.20
C ARG A 38 14.35 8.14 10.44
N THR A 39 14.88 8.51 11.61
CA THR A 39 14.54 7.84 12.87
C THR A 39 13.06 8.03 13.23
N ILE A 40 12.51 9.23 13.04
CA ILE A 40 11.08 9.52 13.19
C ILE A 40 10.24 8.68 12.22
N ARG A 41 10.67 8.57 10.96
CA ARG A 41 9.99 7.71 9.98
C ARG A 41 9.97 6.24 10.42
N THR A 42 11.09 5.72 10.92
CA THR A 42 11.16 4.34 11.43
C THR A 42 10.25 4.15 12.64
N LEU A 43 10.23 5.08 13.59
CA LEU A 43 9.34 5.02 14.74
C LEU A 43 7.86 4.98 14.31
N ARG A 44 7.46 5.80 13.34
CA ARG A 44 6.10 5.77 12.77
C ARG A 44 5.77 4.42 12.11
N GLN A 45 6.72 3.81 11.40
CA GLN A 45 6.55 2.48 10.79
C GLN A 45 6.36 1.38 11.85
N GLU A 46 6.94 1.53 13.03
CA GLU A 46 6.77 0.60 14.15
C GLU A 46 5.47 0.79 14.92
N GLY A 47 4.60 1.70 14.47
CA GLY A 47 3.28 1.92 15.07
C GLY A 47 3.22 3.07 16.07
N TRP A 48 4.31 3.83 16.27
CA TRP A 48 4.25 5.04 17.10
C TRP A 48 3.44 6.13 16.40
N GLN A 49 2.46 6.67 17.13
CA GLN A 49 1.52 7.68 16.64
C GLN A 49 2.17 9.06 16.67
N ILE A 50 3.12 9.29 15.76
CA ILE A 50 3.87 10.55 15.68
C ILE A 50 3.33 11.40 14.53
N GLU A 51 2.87 12.61 14.85
CA GLU A 51 2.55 13.65 13.88
C GLU A 51 3.79 14.47 13.54
N THR A 52 3.86 14.94 12.31
CA THR A 52 4.98 15.71 11.79
C THR A 52 4.47 16.96 11.11
N ARG A 53 4.97 18.12 11.51
CA ARG A 53 4.76 19.39 10.84
C ARG A 53 5.91 19.63 9.87
N GLY A 54 5.64 20.24 8.71
CA GLY A 54 6.61 20.38 7.61
C GLY A 54 7.84 21.24 7.92
N ASP A 55 7.85 21.90 9.08
CA ASP A 55 8.91 22.73 9.65
C ASP A 55 9.86 21.96 10.58
N GLY A 56 9.72 20.63 10.68
CA GLY A 56 10.62 19.79 11.48
C GLY A 56 10.20 19.59 12.94
N TYR A 57 8.95 19.94 13.28
CA TYR A 57 8.36 19.61 14.58
C TYR A 57 7.62 18.28 14.54
N HIS A 58 7.72 17.54 15.64
CA HIS A 58 7.13 16.22 15.81
C HIS A 58 6.45 16.10 17.16
N ARG A 59 5.29 15.46 17.25
CA ARG A 59 4.62 15.16 18.53
C ARG A 59 4.16 13.72 18.58
N LEU A 60 4.27 13.08 19.75
CA LEU A 60 3.70 11.76 19.99
C LEU A 60 2.29 11.90 20.56
N LEU A 61 1.30 11.28 19.92
CA LEU A 61 -0.11 11.38 20.33
C LEU A 61 -0.48 10.46 21.51
N GLY A 62 0.27 9.37 21.73
CA GLY A 62 -0.04 8.41 22.79
C GLY A 62 1.06 7.40 23.07
N LYS A 63 0.98 6.73 24.24
CA LYS A 63 1.97 5.73 24.70
C LYS A 63 1.83 4.37 24.00
N GLU A 64 0.67 4.12 23.42
CA GLU A 64 0.37 2.85 22.77
C GLU A 64 0.81 2.87 21.31
N LYS A 65 1.46 1.78 20.92
CA LYS A 65 1.71 1.49 19.52
C LYS A 65 0.43 0.98 18.90
N LEU A 66 0.02 1.58 17.79
CA LEU A 66 -0.90 0.89 16.90
C LEU A 66 -0.20 -0.37 16.37
N PRO A 67 -0.93 -1.45 16.03
CA PRO A 67 -0.32 -2.58 15.33
C PRO A 67 0.48 -2.02 14.16
N PRO A 68 1.75 -2.46 13.97
CA PRO A 68 2.63 -1.88 12.98
C PRO A 68 1.91 -1.91 11.63
N LYS A 69 1.50 -0.73 11.14
CA LYS A 69 0.92 -0.58 9.79
C LYS A 69 1.97 -1.17 8.86
N GLY A 70 1.64 -2.27 8.17
CA GLY A 70 2.54 -3.14 7.41
C GLY A 70 3.92 -2.51 7.22
N ILE A 71 4.91 -2.93 8.02
CA ILE A 71 6.24 -2.30 7.94
C ILE A 71 6.71 -2.50 6.51
N ARG A 72 6.89 -1.41 5.77
CA ARG A 72 7.62 -1.42 4.49
C ARG A 72 9.06 -1.83 4.82
N LYS A 73 9.29 -3.14 4.87
CA LYS A 73 10.63 -3.69 5.03
C LYS A 73 11.42 -3.32 3.77
N PRO A 74 12.67 -2.87 3.90
CA PRO A 74 13.55 -2.77 2.73
C PRO A 74 13.55 -4.12 2.01
N ILE A 75 13.24 -4.12 0.71
CA ILE A 75 13.27 -5.33 -0.10
C ILE A 75 14.73 -5.78 -0.18
N SER A 76 15.01 -7.01 0.25
CA SER A 76 16.38 -7.52 0.28
C SER A 76 16.94 -7.61 -1.13
N ARG A 77 18.28 -7.60 -1.28
CA ARG A 77 18.91 -7.79 -2.61
C ARG A 77 18.51 -9.14 -3.23
N LYS A 78 18.33 -10.17 -2.38
CA LYS A 78 17.86 -11.50 -2.78
C LYS A 78 16.44 -11.45 -3.34
N ASP A 79 15.50 -10.86 -2.60
CA ASP A 79 14.11 -10.72 -3.07
C ASP A 79 14.08 -9.87 -4.34
N ARG A 80 14.90 -8.82 -4.42
CA ARG A 80 14.98 -7.98 -5.61
C ARG A 80 15.39 -8.75 -6.86
N TYR A 81 16.41 -9.59 -6.74
CA TYR A 81 16.82 -10.48 -7.83
C TYR A 81 15.72 -11.47 -8.22
N LEU A 82 15.10 -12.13 -7.22
CA LEU A 82 14.06 -13.14 -7.45
C LEU A 82 12.82 -12.57 -8.11
N VAL A 83 12.34 -11.39 -7.68
CA VAL A 83 11.18 -10.72 -8.30
C VAL A 83 11.43 -10.44 -9.77
N PHE A 84 12.56 -9.80 -10.09
CA PHE A 84 12.88 -9.50 -11.48
C PHE A 84 13.08 -10.77 -12.32
N HIS A 85 13.68 -11.82 -11.76
CA HIS A 85 13.83 -13.09 -12.44
C HIS A 85 12.47 -13.74 -12.76
N ASN A 86 11.59 -13.83 -11.76
CA ASN A 86 10.26 -14.44 -11.88
C ASN A 86 9.35 -13.68 -12.86
N ASP A 87 9.48 -12.36 -12.93
CA ASP A 87 8.71 -11.52 -13.85
C ASP A 87 9.39 -11.34 -15.22
N HIS A 88 10.45 -12.10 -15.49
CA HIS A 88 11.26 -12.03 -16.72
C HIS A 88 11.78 -10.61 -17.03
N SER A 89 12.05 -9.82 -15.99
CA SER A 89 12.47 -8.42 -16.08
C SER A 89 11.54 -7.60 -16.98
N ARG A 90 10.23 -7.87 -16.88
CA ARG A 90 9.18 -7.14 -17.61
C ARG A 90 8.15 -6.60 -16.63
N CYS A 91 7.61 -5.42 -16.95
CA CYS A 91 6.53 -4.85 -16.17
C CYS A 91 5.28 -5.75 -16.22
N ARG A 92 4.76 -6.11 -15.05
CA ARG A 92 3.55 -6.94 -14.92
C ARG A 92 2.25 -6.27 -15.35
N ILE A 93 2.28 -4.96 -15.65
CA ILE A 93 1.11 -4.18 -16.10
C ILE A 93 1.13 -3.90 -17.61
N CYS A 94 2.28 -3.56 -18.19
CA CYS A 94 2.39 -3.18 -19.61
C CYS A 94 3.25 -4.13 -20.46
N GLY A 95 3.96 -5.09 -19.84
CA GLY A 95 4.80 -6.06 -20.54
C GLY A 95 6.17 -5.52 -21.00
N LEU A 96 6.39 -4.20 -20.98
CA LEU A 96 7.64 -3.57 -21.40
C LEU A 96 8.77 -3.77 -20.37
N GLY A 97 10.00 -3.91 -20.86
CA GLY A 97 11.22 -4.12 -20.07
C GLY A 97 12.32 -3.10 -20.38
N VAL A 98 13.54 -3.39 -19.92
CA VAL A 98 14.70 -2.48 -20.08
C VAL A 98 15.04 -2.24 -21.55
N THR A 99 14.92 -3.27 -22.40
CA THR A 99 15.13 -3.16 -23.86
C THR A 99 14.14 -2.23 -24.55
N ASP A 100 12.98 -2.00 -23.93
CA ASP A 100 11.94 -1.09 -24.40
C ASP A 100 12.13 0.34 -23.83
N GLY A 101 13.30 0.64 -23.25
CA GLY A 101 13.62 1.94 -22.64
C GLY A 101 12.96 2.17 -21.27
N LYS A 102 12.38 1.15 -20.63
CA LYS A 102 11.72 1.31 -19.33
C LYS A 102 12.67 1.07 -18.17
N LYS A 103 12.61 1.96 -17.18
CA LYS A 103 13.23 1.74 -15.87
C LYS A 103 12.30 0.92 -14.97
N LEU A 104 12.81 -0.19 -14.46
CA LEU A 104 12.05 -1.15 -13.65
C LEU A 104 12.30 -0.95 -12.15
N THR A 105 11.22 -1.08 -11.40
CA THR A 105 11.19 -1.09 -9.94
C THR A 105 10.38 -2.27 -9.43
N ILE A 106 10.51 -2.56 -8.14
CA ILE A 106 9.65 -3.52 -7.45
C ILE A 106 8.61 -2.73 -6.69
N ASP A 107 7.37 -3.20 -6.80
CA ASP A 107 6.22 -2.71 -6.05
C ASP A 107 5.50 -3.88 -5.38
N HIS A 108 4.64 -3.58 -4.41
CA HIS A 108 3.77 -4.59 -3.83
C HIS A 108 2.66 -4.98 -4.82
N ILE A 109 2.07 -6.17 -4.76
CA ILE A 109 0.85 -6.47 -5.53
C ILE A 109 -0.30 -5.70 -4.88
N ILE A 110 -0.60 -6.04 -3.63
CA ILE A 110 -1.52 -5.34 -2.75
C ILE A 110 -0.75 -4.25 -1.99
N PRO A 111 -1.15 -2.97 -2.06
CA PRO A 111 -0.53 -1.89 -1.32
C PRO A 111 -0.46 -2.15 0.18
N VAL A 112 0.66 -1.77 0.78
CA VAL A 112 0.90 -1.90 2.22
C VAL A 112 -0.05 -1.02 3.03
N GLU A 113 -0.47 0.11 2.45
CA GLU A 113 -1.48 1.01 3.01
C GLU A 113 -2.82 0.29 3.26
N TRP A 114 -3.10 -0.78 2.51
CA TRP A 114 -4.29 -1.60 2.64
C TRP A 114 -4.09 -2.84 3.50
N GLY A 115 -3.02 -2.86 4.32
CA GLY A 115 -2.77 -3.90 5.31
C GLY A 115 -2.06 -5.15 4.78
N SER A 116 -1.48 -5.10 3.57
CA SER A 116 -0.69 -6.21 3.04
C SER A 116 0.68 -6.34 3.70
N LEU A 117 1.27 -7.54 3.59
CA LEU A 117 2.62 -7.83 4.08
C LEU A 117 3.69 -7.55 3.01
N SER A 118 4.89 -7.22 3.46
CA SER A 118 6.08 -7.09 2.60
C SER A 118 6.79 -8.44 2.50
N GLU A 119 6.33 -9.27 1.56
CA GLU A 119 6.77 -10.65 1.35
C GLU A 119 6.79 -11.00 -0.15
N MET A 120 7.53 -12.05 -0.51
CA MET A 120 7.81 -12.44 -1.89
C MET A 120 6.53 -12.67 -2.73
N SER A 121 5.51 -13.28 -2.16
CA SER A 121 4.18 -13.50 -2.79
C SER A 121 3.44 -12.21 -3.13
N ASN A 122 3.81 -11.09 -2.49
CA ASN A 122 3.18 -9.79 -2.67
C ASN A 122 4.10 -8.79 -3.37
N TYR A 123 5.16 -9.23 -4.06
CA TYR A 123 6.00 -8.36 -4.88
C TYR A 123 5.76 -8.58 -6.37
N GLN A 124 5.92 -7.51 -7.15
CA GLN A 124 5.87 -7.52 -8.61
C GLN A 124 6.81 -6.49 -9.21
N THR A 125 7.24 -6.75 -10.44
CA THR A 125 8.04 -5.85 -11.27
C THR A 125 7.13 -4.88 -12.01
N LEU A 126 7.35 -3.57 -11.83
CA LEU A 126 6.68 -2.51 -12.58
C LEU A 126 7.68 -1.57 -13.24
N CYS A 127 7.32 -0.98 -14.38
CA CYS A 127 8.04 0.20 -14.85
C CYS A 127 7.66 1.43 -14.02
N GLU A 128 8.51 2.46 -14.01
CA GLU A 128 8.28 3.68 -13.23
C GLU A 128 6.93 4.35 -13.53
N GLU A 129 6.51 4.39 -14.80
CA GLU A 129 5.21 4.95 -15.23
C GLU A 129 4.02 4.17 -14.66
N CYS A 130 4.02 2.84 -14.81
CA CYS A 130 2.94 1.99 -14.29
C CYS A 130 2.90 2.02 -12.75
N ASN A 131 4.07 2.05 -12.11
CA ASN A 131 4.18 2.19 -10.66
C ASN A 131 3.64 3.54 -10.18
N ALA A 132 3.97 4.65 -10.85
CA ALA A 132 3.46 5.98 -10.53
C ALA A 132 1.93 6.05 -10.71
N GLY A 133 1.42 5.52 -11.83
CA GLY A 133 -0.03 5.45 -12.09
C GLY A 133 -0.77 4.64 -11.02
N LYS A 134 -0.21 3.49 -10.63
CA LYS A 134 -0.76 2.69 -9.53
C LYS A 134 -0.74 3.47 -8.21
N GLN A 135 0.35 4.15 -7.86
CA GLN A 135 0.43 4.94 -6.64
C GLN A 135 -0.58 6.09 -6.60
N ALA A 136 -0.80 6.77 -7.72
CA ALA A 136 -1.82 7.82 -7.84
C ALA A 136 -3.22 7.25 -7.56
N TRP A 137 -3.54 6.09 -8.16
CA TRP A 137 -4.81 5.42 -7.91
C TRP A 137 -4.95 4.91 -6.45
N VAL A 138 -3.91 4.33 -5.86
CA VAL A 138 -3.95 3.91 -4.44
C VAL A 138 -4.25 5.09 -3.52
N LYS A 139 -3.70 6.28 -3.80
CA LYS A 139 -3.96 7.50 -3.03
C LYS A 139 -5.39 8.01 -3.18
N SER A 140 -6.06 7.75 -4.31
CA SER A 140 -7.45 8.18 -4.53
C SER A 140 -8.47 7.28 -3.84
N ASN A 141 -8.05 6.15 -3.26
CA ASN A 141 -8.95 5.17 -2.63
C ASN A 141 -8.80 5.18 -1.10
N PRO A 142 -9.90 5.30 -0.32
CA PRO A 142 -9.85 5.27 1.13
C PRO A 142 -9.25 3.96 1.65
N PRO A 143 -8.11 3.98 2.38
CA PRO A 143 -7.44 2.75 2.82
C PRO A 143 -8.30 1.85 3.71
N GLU A 144 -9.20 2.42 4.50
CA GLU A 144 -10.00 1.66 5.45
C GLU A 144 -11.11 0.85 4.75
N ILE A 145 -11.72 1.40 3.70
CA ILE A 145 -12.65 0.67 2.84
C ILE A 145 -11.91 -0.51 2.17
N MET A 146 -10.73 -0.25 1.62
CA MET A 146 -9.96 -1.30 0.93
C MET A 146 -9.50 -2.41 1.87
N LYS A 147 -9.13 -2.09 3.12
CA LYS A 147 -8.83 -3.10 4.15
C LYS A 147 -10.05 -3.96 4.48
N GLN A 148 -11.22 -3.33 4.68
CA GLN A 148 -12.47 -4.05 4.93
C GLN A 148 -12.78 -5.01 3.80
N ILE A 149 -12.71 -4.55 2.55
CA ILE A 149 -12.89 -5.41 1.37
C ILE A 149 -11.89 -6.57 1.40
N LEU A 150 -10.59 -6.31 1.52
CA LEU A 150 -9.55 -7.34 1.46
C LEU A 150 -9.58 -8.36 2.60
N SER A 151 -10.25 -8.03 3.71
CA SER A 151 -10.47 -8.91 4.85
C SER A 151 -11.53 -9.99 4.61
N LEU A 152 -12.43 -9.78 3.63
CA LEU A 152 -13.46 -10.76 3.29
C LEU A 152 -12.83 -12.04 2.73
N SER A 153 -13.38 -13.19 3.12
CA SER A 153 -12.80 -14.50 2.85
C SER A 153 -12.91 -14.93 1.38
N THR A 154 -14.04 -14.66 0.73
CA THR A 154 -14.32 -15.13 -0.63
C THR A 154 -14.01 -14.09 -1.71
N VAL A 155 -13.64 -14.53 -2.91
CA VAL A 155 -13.47 -13.63 -4.07
C VAL A 155 -14.76 -12.90 -4.39
N GLU A 156 -15.90 -13.58 -4.33
CA GLU A 156 -17.22 -13.02 -4.62
C GLU A 156 -17.57 -11.88 -3.65
N SER A 157 -17.44 -12.12 -2.34
CA SER A 157 -17.71 -11.09 -1.32
C SER A 157 -16.81 -9.86 -1.49
N ARG A 158 -15.53 -10.06 -1.84
CA ARG A 158 -14.60 -8.95 -2.11
C ARG A 158 -15.05 -8.11 -3.30
N ILE A 159 -15.41 -8.77 -4.41
CA ILE A 159 -15.85 -8.10 -5.63
C ILE A 159 -17.16 -7.35 -5.38
N GLU A 160 -18.11 -8.00 -4.71
CA GLU A 160 -19.38 -7.39 -4.38
C GLU A 160 -19.21 -6.14 -3.50
N ALA A 161 -18.45 -6.26 -2.41
CA ALA A 161 -18.18 -5.15 -1.50
C ALA A 161 -17.44 -3.98 -2.19
N LEU A 162 -16.55 -4.27 -3.14
CA LEU A 162 -15.90 -3.24 -3.96
C LEU A 162 -16.93 -2.43 -4.75
N PHE A 163 -17.82 -3.09 -5.48
CA PHE A 163 -18.83 -2.37 -6.26
C PHE A 163 -19.85 -1.64 -5.38
N ASP A 164 -20.19 -2.17 -4.20
CA ASP A 164 -21.07 -1.48 -3.25
C ASP A 164 -20.44 -0.23 -2.63
N ALA A 165 -19.13 -0.25 -2.41
CA ALA A 165 -18.39 0.89 -1.88
C ALA A 165 -18.18 2.01 -2.92
N PHE A 166 -18.16 1.65 -4.21
CA PHE A 166 -17.92 2.58 -5.33
C PHE A 166 -19.01 2.46 -6.41
N PRO A 167 -20.29 2.70 -6.08
CA PRO A 167 -21.37 2.63 -7.06
C PRO A 167 -21.21 3.74 -8.10
N ASN A 168 -21.60 3.47 -9.33
CA ASN A 168 -21.51 4.40 -10.46
C ASN A 168 -20.09 4.94 -10.74
N GLN A 169 -19.03 4.30 -10.24
CA GLN A 169 -17.64 4.66 -10.56
C GLN A 169 -17.00 3.65 -11.52
N ASP A 170 -16.02 4.14 -12.29
CA ASP A 170 -15.21 3.33 -13.18
C ASP A 170 -14.22 2.46 -12.39
N ILE A 171 -14.40 1.14 -12.45
CA ILE A 171 -13.54 0.16 -11.80
C ILE A 171 -12.77 -0.63 -12.87
N PRO A 172 -11.45 -0.40 -13.02
CA PRO A 172 -10.62 -1.16 -13.94
C PRO A 172 -10.57 -2.66 -13.60
N SER A 173 -10.49 -3.53 -14.61
CA SER A 173 -10.31 -4.98 -14.40
C SER A 173 -9.08 -5.32 -13.55
N SER A 174 -8.01 -4.51 -13.60
CA SER A 174 -6.83 -4.66 -12.75
C SER A 174 -7.15 -4.49 -11.26
N THR A 175 -8.09 -3.61 -10.93
CA THR A 175 -8.57 -3.40 -9.55
C THR A 175 -9.35 -4.62 -9.07
N ILE A 176 -10.21 -5.18 -9.92
CA ILE A 176 -10.96 -6.41 -9.63
C ILE A 176 -10.00 -7.59 -9.45
N GLN A 177 -8.99 -7.70 -10.32
CA GLN A 177 -7.96 -8.72 -10.22
C GLN A 177 -7.13 -8.59 -8.92
N LEU A 178 -6.84 -7.35 -8.51
CA LEU A 178 -6.11 -7.03 -7.30
C LEU A 178 -6.86 -7.46 -6.03
N ILE A 179 -8.13 -7.06 -5.87
CA ILE A 179 -8.93 -7.49 -4.72
C ILE A 179 -9.24 -8.99 -4.73
N SER A 180 -9.14 -9.62 -5.90
CA SER A 180 -9.28 -11.07 -6.08
C SER A 180 -8.00 -11.83 -5.69
N LYS A 181 -6.95 -11.14 -5.21
CA LYS A 181 -5.66 -11.71 -4.79
C LYS A 181 -5.02 -12.59 -5.87
N GLY A 182 -5.13 -12.16 -7.12
CA GLY A 182 -4.54 -12.89 -8.26
C GLY A 182 -5.37 -14.07 -8.78
N SER A 183 -6.56 -14.35 -8.22
CA SER A 183 -7.45 -15.37 -8.79
C SER A 183 -7.90 -14.97 -10.20
N LEU A 184 -7.58 -15.77 -11.21
CA LEU A 184 -8.02 -15.57 -12.60
C LEU A 184 -9.52 -15.84 -12.79
N ASP A 185 -10.18 -16.45 -11.80
CA ASP A 185 -11.61 -16.82 -11.84
C ASP A 185 -12.55 -15.65 -11.46
N TRP A 186 -12.02 -14.43 -11.27
CA TRP A 186 -12.83 -13.27 -10.87
C TRP A 186 -13.96 -12.96 -11.87
N GLN A 187 -13.77 -13.27 -13.15
CA GLN A 187 -14.81 -13.11 -14.17
C GLN A 187 -16.01 -14.03 -13.91
N ARG A 188 -15.76 -15.27 -13.47
CA ARG A 188 -16.83 -16.21 -13.09
C ARG A 188 -17.48 -15.79 -11.78
N ALA A 189 -16.70 -15.31 -10.81
CA ALA A 189 -17.23 -14.73 -9.58
C ALA A 189 -18.17 -13.54 -9.89
N LEU A 190 -17.79 -12.65 -10.82
CA LEU A 190 -18.62 -11.53 -11.26
C LEU A 190 -19.95 -12.01 -11.88
N ARG A 191 -19.91 -13.07 -12.69
CA ARG A 191 -21.12 -13.70 -13.25
C ARG A 191 -22.03 -14.22 -12.14
N ARG A 192 -21.47 -14.92 -11.14
CA ARG A 192 -22.22 -15.47 -10.00
C ARG A 192 -22.86 -14.37 -9.15
N ILE A 193 -22.14 -13.28 -8.89
CA ILE A 193 -22.68 -12.11 -8.19
C ILE A 193 -23.91 -11.55 -8.92
N ARG A 194 -23.79 -11.31 -10.24
CA ARG A 194 -24.92 -10.80 -11.05
C ARG A 194 -26.13 -11.72 -10.98
N GLN A 195 -25.92 -13.04 -11.09
CA GLN A 195 -26.99 -14.03 -11.02
C GLN A 195 -27.66 -14.09 -9.64
N LYS A 196 -26.88 -14.01 -8.56
CA LYS A 196 -27.38 -14.12 -7.19
C LYS A 196 -28.07 -12.84 -6.69
N THR A 197 -27.55 -11.67 -7.08
CA THR A 197 -27.92 -10.38 -6.47
C THR A 197 -28.72 -9.47 -7.39
N GLY A 198 -28.73 -9.73 -8.71
CA GLY A 198 -29.33 -8.86 -9.71
C GLY A 198 -28.57 -7.54 -9.95
N LYS A 199 -27.40 -7.33 -9.34
CA LYS A 199 -26.62 -6.10 -9.50
C LYS A 199 -26.21 -5.86 -10.95
N LYS A 200 -26.50 -4.66 -11.46
CA LYS A 200 -26.13 -4.19 -12.81
C LYS A 200 -24.66 -3.78 -12.89
N ILE A 201 -23.76 -4.72 -12.62
CA ILE A 201 -22.32 -4.51 -12.81
C ILE A 201 -22.02 -4.77 -14.27
N LEU A 202 -21.73 -3.77 -15.10
CA LEU A 202 -21.57 -3.94 -16.55
C LEU A 202 -20.22 -3.37 -17.04
N PRO A 203 -19.63 -3.94 -18.10
CA PRO A 203 -18.48 -3.32 -18.74
C PRO A 203 -18.92 -2.05 -19.48
N VAL A 204 -18.21 -0.93 -19.29
CA VAL A 204 -18.54 0.37 -19.88
C VAL A 204 -17.61 0.78 -21.02
N SER A 205 -16.37 0.28 -21.03
CA SER A 205 -15.44 0.47 -22.14
C SER A 205 -14.34 -0.59 -22.16
N ARG A 206 -13.70 -0.74 -23.32
CA ARG A 206 -12.46 -1.51 -23.51
C ARG A 206 -11.44 -0.60 -24.17
N ALA A 207 -10.43 -0.18 -23.42
CA ALA A 207 -9.26 0.49 -23.97
C ALA A 207 -8.05 -0.45 -23.84
N LEU A 208 -7.33 -0.70 -24.94
CA LEU A 208 -6.08 -1.47 -24.95
C LEU A 208 -6.18 -2.86 -24.26
N GLY A 209 -7.31 -3.56 -24.44
CA GLY A 209 -7.53 -4.89 -23.86
C GLY A 209 -7.85 -4.91 -22.36
N LYS A 210 -7.93 -3.75 -21.69
CA LYS A 210 -8.34 -3.62 -20.29
C LYS A 210 -9.78 -3.13 -20.22
N SER A 211 -10.65 -3.92 -19.62
CA SER A 211 -12.08 -3.60 -19.45
C SER A 211 -12.29 -2.73 -18.21
N ILE A 212 -13.14 -1.73 -18.32
CA ILE A 212 -13.66 -0.95 -17.18
C ILE A 212 -15.07 -1.45 -16.86
N TYR A 213 -15.39 -1.61 -15.58
CA TYR A 213 -16.70 -2.04 -15.10
C TYR A 213 -17.31 -0.99 -14.19
N GLN A 214 -18.63 -0.83 -14.25
CA GLN A 214 -19.39 0.07 -13.39
C GLN A 214 -20.58 -0.69 -12.80
N TYR A 215 -20.89 -0.44 -11.52
CA TYR A 215 -22.14 -0.89 -10.92
C TYR A 215 -23.17 0.23 -11.00
N PHE A 216 -24.18 0.04 -11.86
CA PHE A 216 -25.31 0.95 -11.99
C PHE A 216 -26.30 0.73 -10.85
N LYS A 217 -26.09 1.46 -9.75
CA LYS A 217 -26.98 1.47 -8.59
C LYS A 217 -28.01 2.59 -8.80
N ALA A 218 -29.28 2.19 -8.85
CA ALA A 218 -30.42 3.10 -8.95
C ALA A 218 -30.52 4.01 -7.71
#